data_AF-A0A9P3Q4D3-F1
#
_entry.id   AF-A0A9P3Q4D3-F1
#
_cell.length_a   1.000
_cell.length_b   1.000
_cell.length_c   1.000
_cell.angle_alpha   90.00
_cell.angle_beta   90.00
_cell.angle_gamma   90.00
#
_symmetry.space_group_name_H-M   'P 1'
#
loop_
_entity.id
_entity.type
_entity.pdbx_description
1 polymer ?
#
loop_
_entity_poly.entity_id
_entity_poly.type
_entity_poly.pdbx_seq_one_letter_code
_entity_poly.pdbx_strand_id
1 'polypeptide(L)' 'MRDLDVLIQVLSGNGRPSTEEGIIDMHPGALLWLPRRSRRQCNAGPKGLRRLTVHRRQALVLRPPARRAA' A
#
# COMPACT_ATOMS: atom_id res chain seq x y z
N MET A 1 -12.13 -3.38 7.57
CA MET A 1 -11.09 -3.54 6.53
C MET A 1 -11.41 -2.57 5.39
N ARG A 2 -10.56 -1.59 5.10
CA ARG A 2 -10.92 -0.48 4.17
C ARG A 2 -11.02 -0.99 2.72
N ASP A 3 -12.17 -0.76 2.11
CA ASP A 3 -12.48 -1.07 0.70
C ASP A 3 -11.82 -0.03 -0.21
N LEU A 4 -10.49 -0.14 -0.37
CA LEU A 4 -9.67 0.83 -1.11
C LEU A 4 -8.78 0.12 -2.13
N ASP A 5 -8.72 0.70 -3.33
CA ASP A 5 -7.74 0.36 -4.36
C ASP A 5 -6.35 0.80 -3.91
N VAL A 6 -5.35 -0.07 -4.07
CA VAL A 6 -3.96 0.19 -3.66
C VAL A 6 -3.03 -0.03 -4.85
N LEU A 7 -2.13 0.91 -5.05
CA LEU A 7 -0.97 0.79 -5.92
C LEU A 7 0.26 0.53 -5.05
N ILE A 8 1.04 -0.50 -5.37
CA ILE A 8 2.29 -0.83 -4.68
C ILE A 8 3.44 -0.67 -5.66
N GLN A 9 4.42 0.16 -5.32
CA GLN A 9 5.68 0.28 -6.06
C GLN A 9 6.83 -0.26 -5.21
N VAL A 10 7.69 -1.09 -5.80
CA VAL A 10 8.92 -1.53 -5.12
C VAL A 10 10.04 -0.53 -5.36
N LEU A 11 10.58 -0.01 -4.26
CA LEU A 11 11.68 0.95 -4.29
C LEU A 11 13.03 0.24 -4.22
N SER A 12 13.15 -0.82 -3.41
CA SER A 12 14.38 -1.62 -3.30
C SER A 12 14.11 -2.99 -2.69
N GLY A 13 15.01 -3.94 -2.93
CA GLY A 13 14.89 -5.30 -2.43
C GLY A 13 13.95 -6.15 -3.28
N ASN A 14 13.52 -7.29 -2.74
CA ASN A 14 12.63 -8.22 -3.43
C ASN A 14 11.52 -8.71 -2.50
N GLY A 15 10.39 -9.05 -3.10
CA GLY A 15 9.22 -9.47 -2.37
C GLY A 15 8.37 -10.40 -3.20
N ARG A 16 7.63 -11.26 -2.51
CA ARG A 16 6.66 -12.17 -3.12
C ARG A 16 5.30 -11.89 -2.48
N PRO A 17 4.51 -10.95 -3.03
CA PRO A 17 3.10 -10.90 -2.74
C PRO A 17 2.41 -12.20 -3.16
N SER A 18 1.63 -12.75 -2.22
CA SER A 18 0.66 -13.79 -2.52
C SER A 18 -0.64 -13.12 -2.93
N THR A 19 -0.98 -13.26 -4.20
CA THR A 19 -2.26 -12.86 -4.76
C THR A 19 -3.13 -14.10 -4.98
N GLU A 20 -4.42 -13.91 -5.29
CA GLU A 20 -5.33 -15.01 -5.62
C GLU A 20 -4.92 -15.74 -6.92
N GLU A 21 -4.22 -15.04 -7.82
CA GLU A 21 -3.66 -15.59 -9.07
C GLU A 21 -2.28 -16.25 -8.87
N GLY A 22 -1.73 -16.20 -7.66
CA GLY A 22 -0.45 -16.84 -7.31
C GLY A 22 0.61 -15.86 -6.79
N ILE A 23 1.86 -16.30 -6.87
CA ILE A 23 3.02 -15.55 -6.40
C ILE A 23 3.54 -14.68 -7.53
N ILE A 24 3.54 -13.36 -7.33
CA ILE A 24 4.13 -12.41 -8.28
C ILE A 24 5.51 -12.06 -7.75
N ASP A 25 6.56 -12.28 -8.53
CA ASP A 25 7.91 -11.84 -8.16
C ASP A 25 8.01 -10.31 -8.34
N MET A 26 8.19 -9.59 -7.23
CA MET A 26 8.41 -8.15 -7.28
C MET A 26 9.91 -7.82 -7.19
N HIS A 27 10.37 -7.05 -8.16
CA HIS A 27 11.71 -6.48 -8.22
C HIS A 27 11.65 -4.95 -8.12
N PRO A 28 12.76 -4.25 -7.84
CA PRO A 28 12.80 -2.79 -7.85
C PRO A 28 12.25 -2.23 -9.17
N GLY A 29 11.39 -1.22 -9.07
CA GLY A 29 10.68 -0.64 -10.22
C GLY A 29 9.35 -1.33 -10.59
N ALA A 30 9.05 -2.52 -10.05
CA ALA A 30 7.77 -3.18 -10.29
C ALA A 30 6.60 -2.39 -9.68
N LEU A 31 5.49 -2.35 -10.40
CA LEU A 31 4.24 -1.71 -10.01
C LEU A 31 3.12 -2.75 -9.97
N LEU A 32 2.44 -2.86 -8.85
CA LEU A 32 1.31 -3.77 -8.65
C LEU A 32 0.07 -2.98 -8.30
N TRP A 33 -0.99 -3.13 -9.09
CA TRP A 33 -2.32 -2.65 -8.75
C TRP A 33 -3.11 -3.76 -8.06
N LEU A 34 -3.61 -3.47 -6.86
CA LEU A 34 -4.50 -4.33 -6.10
C LEU A 34 -5.86 -3.63 -6.01
N PRO A 35 -6.85 -4.11 -6.79
CA PRO A 35 -8.22 -3.65 -6.68
C PRO A 35 -8.77 -3.80 -5.26
N ARG A 36 -9.85 -3.08 -5.01
CA ARG A 36 -10.71 -3.29 -3.87
C ARG A 36 -11.00 -4.77 -3.63
N ARG A 37 -10.91 -5.18 -2.36
CA ARG A 37 -11.07 -6.57 -1.86
C ARG A 37 -9.95 -7.56 -2.19
N SER A 38 -8.93 -7.17 -2.97
CA SER A 38 -7.77 -8.04 -3.18
C SER A 38 -6.98 -8.29 -1.89
N ARG A 39 -6.44 -9.51 -1.77
CA ARG A 39 -5.59 -9.92 -0.64
C ARG A 39 -4.26 -9.15 -0.66
N ARG A 40 -3.98 -8.42 0.43
CA ARG A 40 -2.79 -7.55 0.57
C ARG A 40 -1.68 -8.21 1.37
N GLN A 41 -1.30 -9.45 1.03
CA GLN A 41 -0.18 -10.11 1.68
C GLN A 41 1.06 -9.97 0.80
N CYS A 42 2.13 -9.42 1.39
CA CYS A 42 3.42 -9.26 0.72
C CYS A 42 4.53 -9.65 1.69
N ASN A 43 5.18 -10.77 1.38
CA ASN A 43 6.31 -11.26 2.16
C ASN A 43 7.59 -10.66 1.57
N ALA A 44 8.39 -10.03 2.43
CA ALA A 44 9.72 -9.59 2.06
C ALA A 44 10.61 -10.81 1.82
N GLY A 45 11.41 -10.78 0.75
CA GLY A 45 12.44 -11.79 0.53
C GLY A 45 13.65 -11.57 1.44
N PRO A 46 14.70 -12.40 1.31
CA PRO A 46 15.87 -12.39 2.19
C PRO A 46 16.64 -11.06 2.23
N LYS A 47 16.55 -10.26 1.16
CA LYS A 47 17.19 -8.95 1.03
C LYS A 47 16.34 -7.80 1.61
N GLY A 48 15.20 -8.12 2.21
CA GLY A 48 14.19 -7.15 2.60
C GLY A 48 13.41 -6.58 1.41
N LEU A 49 12.35 -5.83 1.72
CA LEU A 49 11.49 -5.18 0.73
C LEU A 49 11.15 -3.77 1.17
N ARG A 50 11.60 -2.77 0.41
CA ARG A 50 11.16 -1.38 0.53
C ARG A 50 10.09 -1.13 -0.52
N ARG A 51 8.90 -0.72 -0.07
CA ARG A 51 7.74 -0.48 -0.93
C ARG A 51 7.03 0.83 -0.58
N LEU A 52 6.48 1.48 -1.61
CA LEU A 52 5.57 2.60 -1.48
C LEU A 52 4.15 2.11 -1.77
N THR A 53 3.20 2.42 -0.90
CA THR A 53 1.78 2.12 -1.11
C THR A 53 1.00 3.41 -1.28
N VAL A 54 0.34 3.57 -2.42
CA VAL A 54 -0.54 4.69 -2.72
C VAL A 54 -1.97 4.18 -2.74
N HIS A 55 -2.86 4.84 -2.01
CA HIS A 55 -4.28 4.52 -2.00
C HIS A 55 -5.08 5.79 -1.82
N ARG A 56 -6.28 5.83 -2.40
CA ARG A 56 -7.18 6.95 -2.15
C ARG A 56 -7.65 6.88 -0.69
N ARG A 57 -7.58 7.99 0.02
CA ARG A 57 -8.26 8.16 1.31
C ARG A 57 -9.49 9.02 1.09
N GLN A 58 -10.54 8.79 1.87
CA GLN A 58 -11.60 9.77 2.01
C GLN A 58 -10.99 11.08 2.54
N ALA A 59 -11.47 12.22 2.04
CA ALA A 59 -10.93 13.54 2.38
C ALA A 59 -10.90 13.71 3.91
N LEU A 60 -9.72 14.05 4.44
CA LEU A 60 -9.58 14.44 5.84
C LEU A 60 -10.04 15.89 5.95
N VAL A 61 -11.25 16.11 6.47
CA VAL A 61 -11.70 17.46 6.79
C VAL A 61 -10.91 17.94 8.01
N LEU A 62 -9.94 18.82 7.77
CA LEU A 62 -9.23 19.51 8.84
C LEU A 62 -10.19 20.51 9.47
N ARG A 63 -10.54 20.31 10.75
CA ARG A 63 -11.26 21.32 11.52
C ARG A 63 -10.24 22.29 12.11
N PRO A 64 -10.43 23.61 11.97
CA PRO A 64 -9.61 24.56 12.70
C PRO A 64 -9.77 24.32 14.22
N PRO A 65 -8.71 24.52 15.02
CA PRO A 65 -8.79 24.39 16.47
C PRO A 65 -9.80 25.40 17.04
N ALA A 66 -10.56 24.99 18.06
CA ALA A 66 -11.51 25.88 18.72
C ALA A 66 -10.75 27.04 19.40
N ARG A 67 -11.15 28.28 19.09
CA ARG A 67 -10.59 29.47 19.74
C ARG A 67 -10.96 29.46 21.22
N ARG A 68 -9.95 29.41 22.10
CA ARG A 68 -10.17 29.55 23.55
C ARG A 68 -10.56 30.99 23.86
N ALA A 69 -11.72 31.20 24.47
CA ALA A 69 -12.08 32.50 25.04
C ALA A 69 -11.22 32.76 26.29
N ALA A 70 -10.74 34.01 26.42
CA ALA A 70 -9.98 34.49 27.57
C ALA A 70 -10.93 34.95 28.68
#